data_AF-A0A7V9SDM2-F1
#
_entry.id   AF-A0A7V9SDM2-F1
#
_cell.length_a   1.000
_cell.length_b   1.000
_cell.length_c   1.000
_cell.angle_alpha   90.00
_cell.angle_beta   90.00
_cell.angle_gamma   90.00
#
_symmetry.space_group_name_H-M   'P 1'
#
loop_
_entity.id
_entity.type
_entity.pdbx_description
1 polymer ?
#
loop_
_entity_poly.entity_id
_entity_poly.type
_entity_poly.pdbx_seq_one_letter_code
_entity_poly.pdbx_strand_id
1 'polypeptide(L)'
;MITHVARARRHGATIHLEEEVTGWEADGAGVRVDTSQGSYHADRLVITTGPWAAELLADLHFPLQVQRTVNAYFQPERPEWWSVERGAPDFLLDVPEGSFYGMPAVAGVGVKIGRSGGAETTARTIRRTIDDAEIDMLRNTLDRYLPGASGPELRRITCMCTYTPDRDFIIDRHPSYPQVLFGCGFSGRGYKFAPVVGEILADLAGDGQSRHEIEFLAAERFVGDGVQVMA
;
A
#
# COMPACT_ATOMS: atom_id res chain seq x y z
N MET A 1 4.63 -0.77 -11.88
CA MET A 1 4.35 -2.19 -11.56
C MET A 1 4.57 -3.12 -12.76
N ILE A 2 3.95 -2.88 -13.92
CA ILE A 2 4.08 -3.71 -15.14
C ILE A 2 5.56 -3.93 -15.53
N THR A 3 6.40 -2.90 -15.44
CA THR A 3 7.84 -3.01 -15.76
C THR A 3 8.57 -4.01 -14.84
N HIS A 4 8.35 -3.98 -13.53
CA HIS A 4 9.01 -4.90 -12.60
C HIS A 4 8.56 -6.35 -12.82
N VAL A 5 7.26 -6.59 -13.00
CA VAL A 5 6.70 -7.90 -13.35
C VAL A 5 7.32 -8.44 -14.65
N ALA A 6 7.40 -7.61 -15.69
CA ALA A 6 8.01 -7.99 -16.96
C ALA A 6 9.51 -8.29 -16.83
N ARG A 7 10.25 -7.51 -16.03
CA ARG A 7 11.67 -7.74 -15.77
C ARG A 7 11.90 -9.01 -14.96
N ALA A 8 11.08 -9.29 -13.95
CA ALA A 8 11.15 -10.51 -13.16
C ALA A 8 10.95 -11.75 -14.05
N ARG A 9 9.93 -11.76 -14.91
CA ARG A 9 9.71 -12.84 -15.89
C ARG A 9 10.90 -13.06 -16.82
N ARG A 10 11.49 -11.97 -17.33
CA ARG A 10 12.70 -12.06 -18.19
C ARG A 10 13.89 -12.68 -17.48
N HIS A 11 13.94 -12.59 -16.15
CA HIS A 11 14.97 -13.19 -15.30
C HIS A 11 14.55 -14.56 -14.73
N GLY A 12 13.46 -15.16 -15.24
CA GLY A 12 13.05 -16.52 -14.89
C GLY A 12 12.01 -16.63 -13.77
N ALA A 13 11.47 -15.51 -13.25
CA ALA A 13 10.40 -15.57 -12.27
C ALA A 13 9.09 -16.07 -12.89
N THR A 14 8.50 -17.10 -12.28
CA THR A 14 7.13 -17.53 -12.58
C THR A 14 6.14 -16.62 -11.86
N ILE A 15 5.10 -16.14 -12.57
CA ILE A 15 4.10 -15.23 -12.01
C ILE A 15 2.72 -15.79 -12.27
N HIS A 16 2.07 -16.18 -11.16
CA HIS A 16 0.69 -16.61 -11.08
C HIS A 16 -0.19 -15.40 -10.80
N LEU A 17 -1.26 -15.24 -11.60
CA LEU A 17 -2.26 -14.18 -11.46
C LEU A 17 -3.62 -14.85 -11.26
N GLU A 18 -4.56 -14.12 -10.65
CA GLU A 18 -5.92 -14.64 -10.37
C GLU A 18 -5.92 -15.89 -9.48
N GLU A 19 -4.89 -16.01 -8.63
CA GLU A 19 -4.67 -17.14 -7.74
C GLU A 19 -4.51 -16.60 -6.31
N GLU A 20 -5.57 -16.77 -5.51
CA GLU A 20 -5.59 -16.27 -4.12
C GLU A 20 -4.83 -17.24 -3.23
N VAL A 21 -3.86 -16.74 -2.46
CA VAL A 21 -3.26 -17.49 -1.36
C VAL A 21 -4.29 -17.58 -0.23
N THR A 22 -4.65 -18.79 0.16
CA THR A 22 -5.64 -19.06 1.22
C THR A 22 -4.99 -19.40 2.55
N GLY A 23 -3.70 -19.76 2.55
CA GLY A 23 -2.96 -20.06 3.77
C GLY A 23 -1.52 -20.47 3.48
N TRP A 24 -0.76 -20.66 4.54
CA TRP A 24 0.58 -21.22 4.49
C TRP A 24 0.88 -21.95 5.80
N GLU A 25 1.85 -22.85 5.76
CA GLU A 25 2.39 -23.50 6.94
C GLU A 25 3.91 -23.67 6.81
N ALA A 26 4.60 -23.70 7.94
CA ALA A 26 5.99 -24.12 7.97
C ALA A 26 6.09 -25.63 7.71
N ASP A 27 6.97 -26.02 6.80
CA ASP A 27 7.20 -27.41 6.41
C ASP A 27 8.70 -27.73 6.57
N GLY A 28 9.07 -28.15 7.79
CA GLY A 28 10.46 -28.34 8.17
C GLY A 28 11.28 -27.06 8.05
N ALA A 29 12.27 -27.06 7.15
CA ALA A 29 13.11 -25.90 6.87
C ALA A 29 12.53 -24.94 5.81
N GLY A 30 11.44 -25.33 5.15
CA GLY A 30 10.76 -24.57 4.10
C GLY A 30 9.35 -24.18 4.50
N VAL A 31 8.52 -23.93 3.49
CA VAL A 31 7.12 -23.54 3.61
C VAL A 31 6.26 -24.29 2.61
N ARG A 32 5.00 -24.56 2.97
CA ARG A 32 3.92 -24.85 2.02
C ARG A 32 2.99 -23.64 1.95
N VAL A 33 2.62 -23.24 0.73
CA VAL A 33 1.64 -22.18 0.46
C VAL A 33 0.45 -22.80 -0.25
N ASP A 34 -0.74 -22.65 0.33
CA ASP A 34 -1.99 -23.14 -0.21
C ASP A 34 -2.73 -21.99 -0.93
N THR A 35 -3.22 -22.25 -2.14
CA THR A 35 -3.92 -21.29 -2.99
C THR A 35 -5.27 -21.83 -3.47
N SER A 36 -6.05 -20.98 -4.13
CA SER A 36 -7.29 -21.38 -4.79
C SER A 36 -7.10 -22.37 -5.96
N GLN A 37 -5.87 -22.62 -6.41
CA GLN A 37 -5.56 -23.49 -7.56
C GLN A 37 -4.62 -24.67 -7.22
N GLY A 38 -4.04 -24.70 -6.02
CA GLY A 38 -3.16 -25.78 -5.59
C GLY A 38 -2.24 -25.38 -4.45
N SER A 39 -1.17 -26.17 -4.25
CA SER A 39 -0.18 -25.90 -3.21
C SER A 39 1.22 -25.82 -3.82
N TYR A 40 2.05 -24.95 -3.26
CA TYR A 40 3.45 -24.76 -3.64
C TYR A 40 4.35 -24.97 -2.43
N HIS A 41 5.52 -25.54 -2.67
CA HIS A 41 6.58 -25.63 -1.66
C HIS A 41 7.74 -24.72 -2.06
N ALA A 42 8.33 -24.05 -1.08
CA ALA A 42 9.48 -23.18 -1.27
C ALA A 42 10.38 -23.19 -0.03
N ASP A 43 11.64 -22.81 -0.21
CA ASP A 43 12.56 -22.66 0.93
C ASP A 43 12.23 -21.44 1.79
N ARG A 44 11.62 -20.40 1.20
CA ARG A 44 11.32 -19.11 1.84
C ARG A 44 9.98 -18.55 1.35
N LEU A 45 9.31 -17.79 2.20
CA LEU A 45 8.06 -17.06 1.89
C LEU A 45 8.26 -15.57 2.16
N VAL A 46 7.78 -14.70 1.27
CA VAL A 46 7.72 -13.25 1.49
C VAL A 46 6.27 -12.77 1.36
N ILE A 47 5.65 -12.37 2.47
CA ILE A 47 4.26 -11.92 2.53
C ILE A 47 4.20 -10.39 2.35
N THR A 48 3.67 -9.94 1.21
CA THR A 48 3.48 -8.52 0.87
C THR A 48 2.06 -8.24 0.37
N THR A 49 1.08 -8.92 0.96
CA THR A 49 -0.33 -8.94 0.51
C THR A 49 -1.15 -7.71 0.92
N GLY A 50 -0.50 -6.60 1.29
CA GLY A 50 -1.15 -5.32 1.56
C GLY A 50 -2.31 -5.43 2.57
N PRO A 51 -3.54 -5.01 2.23
CA PRO A 51 -4.71 -5.12 3.10
C PRO A 51 -5.07 -6.53 3.61
N TRP A 52 -4.59 -7.59 2.95
CA TRP A 52 -4.82 -8.97 3.37
C TRP A 52 -3.75 -9.51 4.32
N ALA A 53 -2.70 -8.72 4.63
CA ALA A 53 -1.58 -9.19 5.44
C ALA A 53 -2.01 -9.67 6.85
N ALA A 54 -2.99 -9.01 7.47
CA ALA A 54 -3.51 -9.41 8.77
C ALA A 54 -4.17 -10.80 8.76
N GLU A 55 -4.69 -11.25 7.61
CA GLU A 55 -5.30 -12.57 7.48
C GLU A 55 -4.23 -13.67 7.40
N LEU A 56 -3.13 -13.42 6.69
CA LEU A 56 -2.03 -14.39 6.53
C LEU A 56 -1.03 -14.37 7.69
N LEU A 57 -1.04 -13.34 8.54
CA LEU A 57 -0.16 -13.16 9.70
C LEU A 57 -1.00 -13.06 11.00
N ALA A 58 -2.13 -13.78 11.03
CA ALA A 58 -3.13 -13.64 12.08
C ALA A 58 -2.59 -13.98 13.48
N ASP A 59 -1.65 -14.91 13.57
CA ASP A 59 -0.98 -15.34 14.81
C ASP A 59 -0.04 -14.28 15.40
N LEU A 60 0.41 -13.31 14.60
CA LEU A 60 1.18 -12.16 15.07
C LEU A 60 0.30 -11.03 15.64
N HIS A 61 -1.02 -11.07 15.41
CA HIS A 61 -1.98 -10.11 15.95
C HIS A 61 -1.63 -8.64 15.69
N PHE A 62 -1.03 -8.32 14.53
CA PHE A 62 -0.65 -6.95 14.22
C PHE A 62 -1.87 -6.00 14.27
N PRO A 63 -1.74 -4.81 14.88
CA PRO A 63 -2.82 -3.83 14.99
C PRO A 63 -3.02 -3.05 13.67
N LEU A 64 -3.28 -3.76 12.58
CA LEU A 64 -3.44 -3.20 11.24
C LEU A 64 -4.88 -2.73 11.01
N GLN A 65 -5.03 -1.47 10.60
CA GLN A 65 -6.31 -0.87 10.27
C GLN A 65 -6.39 -0.56 8.77
N VAL A 66 -7.26 -1.25 8.05
CA VAL A 66 -7.50 -0.97 6.64
C VAL A 66 -8.53 0.16 6.51
N GLN A 67 -8.18 1.19 5.75
CA GLN A 67 -9.04 2.33 5.48
C GLN A 67 -9.29 2.49 3.98
N ARG A 68 -10.54 2.77 3.61
CA ARG A 68 -10.95 3.08 2.24
C ARG A 68 -10.62 4.53 1.90
N THR A 69 -9.88 4.72 0.82
CA THR A 69 -9.48 6.05 0.33
C THR A 69 -10.04 6.32 -1.07
N VAL A 70 -10.60 7.51 -1.31
CA VAL A 70 -11.07 7.96 -2.64
C VAL A 70 -10.06 8.90 -3.26
N ASN A 71 -9.86 8.75 -4.57
CA ASN A 71 -9.12 9.69 -5.40
C ASN A 71 -9.95 10.09 -6.61
N ALA A 72 -9.84 11.36 -6.99
CA ALA A 72 -10.42 11.92 -8.19
C ALA A 72 -9.33 12.50 -9.09
N TYR A 73 -9.60 12.49 -10.39
CA TYR A 73 -8.75 13.02 -11.43
C TYR A 73 -9.55 14.02 -12.25
N PHE A 74 -9.00 15.22 -12.43
CA PHE A 74 -9.67 16.30 -13.11
C PHE A 74 -8.79 16.84 -14.25
N GLN A 75 -9.43 17.20 -15.36
CA GLN A 75 -8.76 18.01 -16.37
C GLN A 75 -8.57 19.41 -15.78
N PRO A 76 -7.35 19.96 -15.68
CA PRO A 76 -7.17 21.32 -15.19
C PRO A 76 -7.74 22.33 -16.18
N GLU A 77 -8.39 23.37 -15.68
CA GLU A 77 -8.82 24.54 -16.46
C GLU A 77 -7.65 25.45 -16.82
N ARG A 78 -6.59 25.45 -15.99
CA ARG A 78 -5.33 26.17 -16.22
C ARG A 78 -4.17 25.18 -16.38
N PRO A 79 -4.08 24.44 -17.50
CA PRO A 79 -3.01 23.47 -17.73
C PRO A 79 -1.61 24.10 -17.71
N GLU A 80 -1.48 25.40 -18.01
CA GLU A 80 -0.24 26.15 -17.91
C GLU A 80 0.28 26.30 -16.47
N TRP A 81 -0.59 26.15 -15.47
CA TRP A 81 -0.23 26.19 -14.05
C TRP A 81 -0.14 24.81 -13.43
N TRP A 82 -0.98 23.87 -13.88
CA TRP A 82 -1.20 22.60 -13.20
C TRP A 82 -0.68 21.38 -13.94
N SER A 83 0.20 21.52 -14.94
CA SER A 83 0.83 20.39 -15.64
C SER A 83 2.27 20.13 -15.19
N VAL A 84 2.66 18.86 -15.16
CA VAL A 84 4.05 18.43 -14.88
C VAL A 84 5.03 19.07 -15.87
N GLU A 85 4.67 19.13 -17.15
CA GLU A 85 5.50 19.71 -18.22
C GLU A 85 5.83 21.20 -17.99
N ARG A 86 5.02 21.89 -17.18
CA ARG A 86 5.21 23.29 -16.79
C ARG A 86 5.80 23.44 -15.39
N GLY A 87 6.20 22.34 -14.75
CA GLY A 87 6.87 22.36 -13.45
C GLY A 87 5.91 22.45 -12.25
N ALA A 88 4.62 22.15 -12.43
CA ALA A 88 3.69 22.05 -11.31
C ALA A 88 4.15 20.95 -10.33
N PRO A 89 4.13 21.20 -9.00
CA PRO A 89 4.61 20.23 -8.03
C PRO A 89 3.51 19.26 -7.57
N ASP A 90 3.93 18.13 -7.01
CA ASP A 90 3.08 17.35 -6.11
C ASP A 90 2.74 18.20 -4.87
N PHE A 91 1.59 17.92 -4.25
CA PHE A 91 1.14 18.71 -3.10
C PHE A 91 0.56 17.84 -1.98
N LEU A 92 0.70 18.36 -0.77
CA LEU A 92 0.01 17.92 0.43
C LEU A 92 -0.75 19.13 0.98
N LEU A 93 -2.00 18.93 1.39
CA LEU A 93 -2.84 19.97 1.98
C LEU A 93 -3.33 19.48 3.33
N ASP A 94 -2.95 20.19 4.39
CA ASP A 94 -3.55 20.02 5.72
C ASP A 94 -4.38 21.28 6.00
N VAL A 95 -5.69 21.14 5.83
CA VAL A 95 -6.67 22.23 5.83
C VAL A 95 -7.87 21.85 6.71
N PRO A 96 -8.76 22.78 7.08
CA PRO A 96 -9.91 22.48 7.95
C PRO A 96 -10.82 21.35 7.45
N GLU A 97 -10.91 21.16 6.13
CA GLU A 97 -11.67 20.07 5.49
C GLU A 97 -11.01 18.70 5.65
N GLY A 98 -9.71 18.65 5.96
CA GLY A 98 -8.94 17.44 6.19
C GLY A 98 -7.52 17.48 5.63
N SER A 99 -6.91 16.29 5.59
CA SER A 99 -5.58 16.08 4.99
C SER A 99 -5.74 15.46 3.59
N PHE A 100 -5.05 16.02 2.61
CA PHE A 100 -5.13 15.64 1.21
C PHE A 100 -3.74 15.55 0.59
N TYR A 101 -3.65 14.77 -0.48
CA TYR A 101 -2.47 14.68 -1.33
C TYR A 101 -2.90 14.76 -2.78
N GLY A 102 -2.00 15.22 -3.64
CA GLY A 102 -2.28 15.25 -5.05
C GLY A 102 -1.04 15.37 -5.92
N MET A 103 -1.29 15.16 -7.20
CA MET A 103 -0.29 15.20 -8.25
C MET A 103 -0.79 16.13 -9.34
N PRO A 104 0.11 16.91 -9.95
CA PRO A 104 -0.23 17.76 -11.09
C PRO A 104 -0.66 16.91 -12.30
N ALA A 105 -1.22 17.58 -13.29
CA ALA A 105 -1.68 16.94 -14.51
C ALA A 105 -0.53 16.34 -15.31
N VAL A 106 -0.69 15.05 -15.60
CA VAL A 106 0.02 14.33 -16.66
C VAL A 106 -0.92 14.21 -17.86
N ALA A 107 -0.38 14.33 -19.07
CA ALA A 107 -1.15 14.21 -20.30
C ALA A 107 -1.96 12.90 -20.32
N GLY A 108 -3.28 13.02 -20.54
CA GLY A 108 -4.21 11.89 -20.54
C GLY A 108 -4.60 11.34 -19.14
N VAL A 109 -4.11 11.93 -18.05
CA VAL A 109 -4.40 11.50 -16.67
C VAL A 109 -5.10 12.61 -15.87
N GLY A 110 -4.66 13.86 -16.02
CA GLY A 110 -5.21 15.01 -15.28
C GLY A 110 -4.63 15.17 -13.87
N VAL A 111 -5.03 16.25 -13.20
CA VAL A 111 -4.67 16.54 -11.81
C VAL A 111 -5.33 15.53 -10.91
N LYS A 112 -4.56 14.87 -10.07
CA LYS A 112 -5.05 13.92 -9.07
C LYS A 112 -5.20 14.62 -7.73
N ILE A 113 -6.28 14.33 -7.01
CA ILE A 113 -6.41 14.60 -5.58
C ILE A 113 -6.97 13.37 -4.88
N GLY A 114 -6.45 13.07 -3.70
CA GLY A 114 -6.95 12.04 -2.80
C GLY A 114 -6.96 12.55 -1.37
N ARG A 115 -7.90 12.03 -0.58
CA ARG A 115 -7.95 12.30 0.86
C ARG A 115 -7.06 11.33 1.62
N SER A 116 -6.29 11.80 2.58
CA SER A 116 -5.56 10.95 3.52
C SER A 116 -6.52 10.35 4.55
N GLY A 117 -6.48 9.03 4.69
CA GLY A 117 -7.38 8.28 5.56
C GLY A 117 -8.80 8.15 5.01
N GLY A 118 -9.68 7.51 5.78
CA GLY A 118 -11.08 7.32 5.41
C GLY A 118 -11.80 6.32 6.31
N ALA A 119 -12.94 5.84 5.84
CA ALA A 119 -13.74 4.86 6.60
C ALA A 119 -12.97 3.55 6.77
N GLU A 120 -13.02 3.01 7.99
CA GLU A 120 -12.52 1.67 8.28
C GLU A 120 -13.24 0.62 7.46
N THR A 121 -12.50 -0.39 7.03
CA THR A 121 -13.02 -1.49 6.22
C THR A 121 -12.09 -2.70 6.33
N THR A 122 -12.38 -3.75 5.57
CA THR A 122 -11.43 -4.85 5.32
C THR A 122 -11.22 -5.01 3.83
N ALA A 123 -10.19 -5.78 3.46
CA ALA A 123 -9.94 -6.11 2.08
C ALA A 123 -11.12 -6.84 1.41
N ARG A 124 -11.90 -7.58 2.21
CA ARG A 124 -13.07 -8.35 1.79
C ARG A 124 -14.35 -7.53 1.73
N THR A 125 -14.53 -6.52 2.59
CA THR A 125 -15.79 -5.78 2.74
C THR A 125 -15.79 -4.36 2.19
N ILE A 126 -14.68 -3.90 1.59
CA ILE A 126 -14.59 -2.55 1.02
C ILE A 126 -15.72 -2.23 0.04
N ARG A 127 -16.42 -1.13 0.32
CA ARG A 127 -17.36 -0.49 -0.61
C ARG A 127 -16.59 0.12 -1.78
N ARG A 128 -16.77 -0.45 -2.98
CA ARG A 128 -16.11 0.00 -4.21
C ARG A 128 -16.86 1.11 -4.96
N THR A 129 -18.13 1.33 -4.62
CA THR A 129 -18.88 2.49 -5.11
C THR A 129 -18.29 3.78 -4.56
N ILE A 130 -18.32 4.83 -5.38
CA ILE A 130 -17.85 6.17 -5.04
C ILE A 130 -18.98 7.13 -5.35
N ASP A 131 -19.46 7.81 -4.32
CA ASP A 131 -20.63 8.68 -4.44
C ASP A 131 -20.21 10.07 -4.93
N ASP A 132 -21.09 10.78 -5.63
CA ASP A 132 -20.79 12.11 -6.18
C ASP A 132 -20.38 13.10 -5.08
N ALA A 133 -20.99 13.01 -3.89
CA ALA A 133 -20.61 13.83 -2.73
C ALA A 133 -19.15 13.63 -2.30
N GLU A 134 -18.58 12.43 -2.48
CA GLU A 134 -17.16 12.18 -2.18
C GLU A 134 -16.25 12.88 -3.20
N ILE A 135 -16.68 12.98 -4.46
CA ILE A 135 -15.97 13.70 -5.51
C ILE A 135 -16.12 15.21 -5.34
N ASP A 136 -17.32 15.68 -5.02
CA ASP A 136 -17.60 17.10 -4.80
C ASP A 136 -16.75 17.63 -3.65
N MET A 137 -16.56 16.86 -2.58
CA MET A 137 -15.66 17.22 -1.49
C MET A 137 -14.21 17.42 -1.99
N LEU A 138 -13.69 16.47 -2.77
CA LEU A 138 -12.34 16.58 -3.34
C LEU A 138 -12.21 17.77 -4.31
N ARG A 139 -13.20 17.97 -5.17
CA ARG A 139 -13.26 19.09 -6.10
C ARG A 139 -13.27 20.43 -5.37
N ASN A 140 -14.17 20.59 -4.40
CA ASN A 140 -14.33 21.83 -3.64
C ASN A 140 -13.05 22.19 -2.87
N THR A 141 -12.36 21.20 -2.28
CA THR A 141 -11.04 21.43 -1.68
C THR A 141 -10.01 21.87 -2.72
N LEU A 142 -9.98 21.20 -3.88
CA LEU A 142 -9.04 21.52 -4.95
C LEU A 142 -9.26 22.94 -5.47
N ASP A 143 -10.50 23.35 -5.74
CA ASP A 143 -10.84 24.69 -6.24
C ASP A 143 -10.54 25.79 -5.22
N ARG A 144 -10.73 25.50 -3.92
CA ARG A 144 -10.49 26.45 -2.84
C ARG A 144 -9.01 26.79 -2.68
N TYR A 145 -8.13 25.79 -2.76
CA TYR A 145 -6.71 25.94 -2.42
C TYR A 145 -5.79 25.96 -3.64
N LEU A 146 -6.22 25.41 -4.77
CA LEU A 146 -5.45 25.23 -6.00
C LEU A 146 -6.33 25.61 -7.20
N PRO A 147 -6.74 26.89 -7.33
CA PRO A 147 -7.73 27.31 -8.33
C PRO A 147 -7.27 27.02 -9.77
N GLY A 148 -8.20 26.53 -10.58
CA GLY A 148 -7.94 26.11 -11.96
C GLY A 148 -7.31 24.72 -12.10
N ALA A 149 -7.08 24.00 -10.99
CA ALA A 149 -6.60 22.62 -11.00
C ALA A 149 -7.74 21.61 -11.22
N SER A 150 -8.99 22.01 -10.95
CA SER A 150 -10.17 21.18 -11.21
C SER A 150 -10.96 21.73 -12.41
N GLY A 151 -11.45 20.81 -13.23
CA GLY A 151 -12.32 21.01 -14.39
C GLY A 151 -13.12 19.74 -14.61
N PRO A 152 -13.48 19.32 -15.83
CA PRO A 152 -14.19 18.05 -16.05
C PRO A 152 -13.55 16.86 -15.31
N GLU A 153 -14.37 16.05 -14.63
CA GLU A 153 -13.89 14.80 -14.02
C GLU A 153 -13.47 13.84 -15.14
N LEU A 154 -12.25 13.34 -15.04
CA LEU A 154 -11.71 12.33 -15.95
C LEU A 154 -11.86 10.93 -15.38
N ARG A 155 -11.68 10.78 -14.06
CA ARG A 155 -11.70 9.49 -13.38
C ARG A 155 -11.95 9.63 -11.90
N ARG A 156 -12.63 8.67 -11.31
CA ARG A 156 -12.68 8.41 -9.88
C ARG A 156 -12.24 6.99 -9.56
N ILE A 157 -11.50 6.80 -8.47
CA ILE A 157 -11.07 5.49 -7.98
C ILE A 157 -11.17 5.42 -6.47
N THR A 158 -11.39 4.22 -5.96
CA THR A 158 -11.22 3.89 -4.55
C THR A 158 -10.04 2.94 -4.39
N CYS A 159 -9.37 3.03 -3.25
CA CYS A 159 -8.21 2.23 -2.89
C CYS A 159 -8.27 1.89 -1.39
N MET A 160 -7.30 1.12 -0.93
CA MET A 160 -7.09 0.78 0.47
C MET A 160 -5.71 1.23 0.92
N CYS A 161 -5.65 1.70 2.16
CA CYS A 161 -4.41 1.91 2.89
C CYS A 161 -4.47 1.08 4.17
N THR A 162 -3.41 0.35 4.47
CA THR A 162 -3.28 -0.43 5.72
C THR A 162 -2.37 0.33 6.67
N TYR A 163 -2.91 0.78 7.79
CA TYR A 163 -2.20 1.60 8.77
C TYR A 163 -1.79 0.80 9.99
N THR A 164 -0.58 1.06 10.46
CA THR A 164 -0.12 0.75 11.81
C THR A 164 -0.46 1.91 12.75
N PRO A 165 -0.52 1.68 14.08
CA PRO A 165 -0.80 2.74 15.06
C PRO A 165 0.21 3.90 15.01
N ASP A 166 1.50 3.58 14.85
CA ASP A 166 2.59 4.56 14.78
C ASP A 166 2.83 5.12 13.37
N ARG A 167 2.07 4.62 12.38
CA ARG A 167 2.14 4.98 10.96
C ARG A 167 3.43 4.57 10.25
N ASP A 168 4.30 3.76 10.85
CA ASP A 168 5.50 3.21 10.20
C ASP A 168 5.26 1.80 9.65
N PHE A 169 6.16 1.34 8.77
CA PHE A 169 5.99 0.04 8.12
C PHE A 169 6.35 -1.09 9.08
N ILE A 170 5.95 -2.31 8.74
CA ILE A 170 6.46 -3.50 9.40
C ILE A 170 7.23 -4.29 8.34
N ILE A 171 8.53 -4.45 8.54
CA ILE A 171 9.40 -5.25 7.67
C ILE A 171 10.25 -6.11 8.57
N ASP A 172 9.97 -7.41 8.59
CA ASP A 172 10.66 -8.33 9.49
C ASP A 172 10.51 -9.79 9.04
N ARG A 173 11.05 -10.69 9.86
CA ARG A 173 10.82 -12.14 9.82
C ARG A 173 9.80 -12.55 10.86
N HIS A 174 9.18 -13.68 10.60
CA HIS A 174 8.34 -14.34 11.58
C HIS A 174 9.19 -14.88 12.74
N PRO A 175 8.88 -14.55 14.01
CA PRO A 175 9.69 -14.94 15.17
C PRO A 175 9.82 -16.47 15.32
N SER A 176 8.73 -17.21 15.06
CA SER A 176 8.72 -18.68 15.11
C SER A 176 9.20 -19.36 13.83
N TYR A 177 9.24 -18.66 12.69
CA TYR A 177 9.47 -19.25 11.36
C TYR A 177 10.43 -18.37 10.55
N PRO A 178 11.76 -18.46 10.77
CA PRO A 178 12.75 -17.57 10.15
C PRO A 178 12.75 -17.56 8.61
N GLN A 179 12.19 -18.58 7.98
CA GLN A 179 12.00 -18.69 6.53
C GLN A 179 10.84 -17.84 5.98
N VAL A 180 10.00 -17.27 6.85
CA VAL A 180 8.85 -16.43 6.51
C VAL A 180 9.20 -14.98 6.80
N LEU A 181 9.18 -14.15 5.76
CA LEU A 181 9.40 -12.72 5.83
C LEU A 181 8.12 -11.98 5.46
N PHE A 182 7.99 -10.74 5.90
CA PHE A 182 6.86 -9.90 5.52
C PHE A 182 7.23 -8.43 5.41
N GLY A 183 6.48 -7.75 4.54
CA GLY A 183 6.44 -6.30 4.45
C GLY A 183 4.98 -5.85 4.41
N CYS A 184 4.51 -5.19 5.46
CA CYS A 184 3.11 -4.78 5.59
C CYS A 184 2.96 -3.44 6.34
N GLY A 185 1.71 -3.01 6.58
CA GLY A 185 1.46 -1.80 7.38
C GLY A 185 1.96 -0.49 6.77
N PHE A 186 2.04 -0.40 5.44
CA PHE A 186 2.68 0.71 4.72
C PHE A 186 2.04 2.10 4.88
N SER A 187 0.96 2.21 5.66
CA SER A 187 0.43 3.46 6.21
C SER A 187 0.20 4.57 5.18
N GLY A 188 -0.28 4.20 4.00
CA GLY A 188 -0.60 5.10 2.89
C GLY A 188 0.61 5.77 2.21
N ARG A 189 1.85 5.37 2.56
CA ARG A 189 3.08 6.03 2.09
C ARG A 189 4.10 5.08 1.47
N GLY A 190 3.88 3.76 1.53
CA GLY A 190 4.87 2.76 1.09
C GLY A 190 5.22 2.76 -0.40
N TYR A 191 4.36 3.28 -1.30
CA TYR A 191 4.61 3.17 -2.74
C TYR A 191 5.94 3.81 -3.18
N LYS A 192 6.30 4.97 -2.61
CA LYS A 192 7.58 5.65 -2.93
C LYS A 192 8.80 4.84 -2.46
N PHE A 193 8.62 3.94 -1.51
CA PHE A 193 9.67 3.08 -0.94
C PHE A 193 9.66 1.67 -1.55
N ALA A 194 8.70 1.34 -2.42
CA ALA A 194 8.58 0.00 -2.99
C ALA A 194 9.89 -0.55 -3.62
N PRO A 195 10.71 0.26 -4.33
CA PRO A 195 12.00 -0.22 -4.83
C PRO A 195 12.96 -0.66 -3.71
N VAL A 196 13.15 0.16 -2.68
CA VAL A 196 14.08 -0.15 -1.57
C VAL A 196 13.53 -1.23 -0.66
N VAL A 197 12.21 -1.27 -0.42
CA VAL A 197 11.56 -2.36 0.33
C VAL A 197 11.71 -3.69 -0.40
N GLY A 198 11.59 -3.70 -1.73
CA GLY A 198 11.82 -4.91 -2.53
C GLY A 198 13.27 -5.39 -2.43
N GLU A 199 14.24 -4.47 -2.42
CA GLU A 199 15.66 -4.77 -2.20
C GLU A 199 15.91 -5.33 -0.79
N ILE A 200 15.38 -4.68 0.25
CA ILE A 200 15.48 -5.14 1.65
C ILE A 200 14.93 -6.56 1.80
N LEU A 201 13.75 -6.84 1.27
CA LEU A 201 13.13 -8.16 1.38
C LEU A 201 13.91 -9.22 0.58
N ALA A 202 14.52 -8.85 -0.55
CA ALA A 202 15.39 -9.74 -1.32
C ALA A 202 16.68 -10.06 -0.55
N ASP A 203 17.36 -9.06 0.00
CA ASP A 203 18.56 -9.21 0.83
C ASP A 203 18.25 -10.10 2.06
N LEU A 204 17.13 -9.85 2.75
CA LEU A 204 16.71 -10.66 3.89
C LEU A 204 16.38 -12.11 3.50
N ALA A 205 15.81 -12.35 2.33
CA ALA A 205 15.47 -13.70 1.86
C ALA A 205 16.71 -14.48 1.40
N GLY A 206 17.66 -13.80 0.74
CA GLY A 206 18.87 -14.41 0.18
C GLY A 206 20.05 -14.47 1.16
N ASP A 207 20.43 -13.32 1.72
CA ASP A 207 21.67 -13.16 2.50
C ASP A 207 21.45 -13.24 4.01
N GLY A 208 20.19 -13.27 4.45
CA GLY A 208 19.86 -13.36 5.87
C GLY A 208 19.98 -12.02 6.61
N GLN A 209 20.30 -10.91 5.93
CA GLN A 209 20.43 -9.57 6.51
C GLN A 209 20.19 -8.50 5.45
N SER A 210 19.75 -7.31 5.86
CA SER A 210 19.60 -6.14 4.99
C SER A 210 20.86 -5.27 5.07
N ARG A 211 21.22 -4.61 3.95
CA ARG A 211 22.26 -3.56 3.95
C ARG A 211 21.75 -2.21 4.46
N HIS A 212 20.43 -2.05 4.54
CA HIS A 212 19.76 -0.88 5.11
C HIS A 212 19.42 -1.15 6.58
N GLU A 213 19.53 -0.12 7.42
CA GLU A 213 19.05 -0.14 8.81
C GLU A 213 17.51 -0.16 8.79
N ILE A 214 16.92 -1.22 9.35
CA ILE A 214 15.47 -1.48 9.32
C ILE A 214 14.92 -1.86 10.69
N GLU A 215 15.72 -1.81 11.74
CA GLU A 215 15.37 -2.21 13.11
C GLU A 215 14.20 -1.36 13.64
N PHE A 216 14.12 -0.10 13.23
CA PHE A 216 12.99 0.77 13.57
C PHE A 216 11.66 0.34 12.91
N LEU A 217 11.68 -0.60 11.96
CA LEU A 217 10.52 -1.19 11.29
C LEU A 217 10.19 -2.61 11.80
N ALA A 218 10.90 -3.09 12.82
CA ALA A 218 10.76 -4.45 13.33
C ALA A 218 9.35 -4.73 13.87
N ALA A 219 8.96 -6.00 13.81
CA ALA A 219 7.66 -6.49 14.27
C ALA A 219 7.52 -6.44 15.80
N GLU A 220 8.64 -6.51 16.53
CA GLU A 220 8.66 -6.47 18.00
C GLU A 220 7.98 -5.24 18.60
N ARG A 221 7.90 -4.13 17.84
CA ARG A 221 7.15 -2.92 18.20
C ARG A 221 5.67 -3.20 18.52
N PHE A 222 5.14 -4.32 18.02
CA PHE A 222 3.75 -4.74 18.19
C PHE A 222 3.56 -6.16 18.72
N VAL A 223 4.62 -6.99 18.77
CA VAL A 223 4.51 -8.45 19.05
C VAL A 223 5.14 -8.84 20.41
N GLY A 224 5.67 -7.89 21.19
CA GLY A 224 6.24 -8.15 22.52
C GLY A 224 5.22 -8.39 23.65
N ASP A 225 5.61 -9.17 24.66
CA ASP A 225 4.82 -9.49 25.86
C ASP A 225 4.30 -8.21 26.56
N GLY A 226 3.01 -7.89 26.39
CA GLY A 226 2.29 -7.01 27.33
C GLY A 226 1.79 -5.65 26.85
N VAL A 227 1.56 -5.42 25.54
CA VAL A 227 0.74 -4.25 25.15
C VAL A 227 -0.74 -4.63 25.26
N GLN A 228 -1.33 -4.38 26.44
CA GLN A 228 -2.78 -4.32 26.58
C GLN A 228 -3.30 -3.23 25.64
N VAL A 229 -4.07 -3.64 24.64
CA VAL A 229 -4.91 -2.73 23.86
C VAL A 229 -5.92 -2.14 24.84
N MET A 230 -5.72 -0.87 25.22
CA MET A 230 -6.76 -0.12 25.90
C MET A 230 -7.92 0.08 24.92
N ALA A 231 -9.11 -0.28 25.41
CA ALA A 231 -10.40 -0.30 24.72
C ALA A 231 -10.81 1.03 24.09
#